data_AF-A0A7W6DR41-F1
#
_entry.id   AF-A0A7W6DR41-F1
#
_cell.length_a   1.000
_cell.length_b   1.000
_cell.length_c   1.000
_cell.angle_alpha   90.00
_cell.angle_beta   90.00
_cell.angle_gamma   90.00
#
_symmetry.space_group_name_H-M   'P 1'
#
loop_
_entity.id
_entity.type
_entity.pdbx_description
1 polymer ?
#
loop_
_entity_poly.entity_id
_entity_poly.type
_entity_poly.pdbx_seq_one_letter_code
_entity_poly.pdbx_strand_id
1 'polypeptide(L)'
;MTVTDFFYPAVACIALVFLLLNAVAFRRYAFSWDDDPLNNLGGGMFWMSAAGAIRLLWWDILRAWSIALNPGLWEALNMLGVGINVMFNAAAVYGGFRKLRGFWLMIPLENRGDYPLLLAAFYPRRLSLWPLWRWPSDRRK
;
A
#
# COMPACT_ATOMS: atom_id res chain seq x y z
N MET A 1 14.48 -30.60 -2.88
CA MET A 1 13.51 -29.71 -2.23
C MET A 1 13.95 -29.54 -0.79
N THR A 2 14.44 -28.35 -0.47
CA THR A 2 14.90 -27.96 0.87
C THR A 2 13.72 -27.47 1.71
N VAL A 3 13.84 -27.51 3.03
CA VAL A 3 12.81 -26.99 3.96
C VAL A 3 12.43 -25.55 3.59
N THR A 4 13.40 -24.74 3.19
CA THR A 4 13.21 -23.37 2.72
C THR A 4 12.23 -23.25 1.55
N ASP A 5 12.20 -24.23 0.62
CA ASP A 5 11.34 -24.18 -0.57
C ASP A 5 9.82 -24.24 -0.23
N PHE A 6 9.46 -24.79 0.94
CA PHE A 6 8.07 -24.84 1.41
C PHE A 6 7.67 -23.66 2.31
N PHE A 7 8.60 -23.11 3.09
CA PHE A 7 8.29 -22.04 4.04
C PHE A 7 8.07 -20.69 3.35
N TYR A 8 8.79 -20.39 2.27
CA TYR A 8 8.64 -19.11 1.55
C TYR A 8 7.24 -18.91 0.95
N PRO A 9 6.65 -19.88 0.21
CA PRO A 9 5.30 -19.74 -0.31
C PRO A 9 4.22 -19.63 0.77
N ALA A 10 4.38 -20.33 1.89
CA ALA A 10 3.40 -20.29 2.99
C ALA A 10 3.37 -18.91 3.68
N VAL A 11 4.53 -18.34 3.99
CA VAL A 11 4.64 -16.99 4.56
C VAL A 11 4.14 -15.94 3.56
N ALA A 12 4.45 -16.13 2.27
CA ALA A 12 3.92 -15.30 1.19
C ALA A 12 2.38 -15.32 1.18
N CYS A 13 1.74 -16.49 1.22
CA CYS A 13 0.28 -16.59 1.27
C CYS A 13 -0.32 -15.86 2.48
N ILE A 14 0.29 -15.96 3.67
CA ILE A 14 -0.19 -15.24 4.86
C ILE A 14 -0.04 -13.72 4.68
N ALA A 15 1.10 -13.25 4.20
CA ALA A 15 1.34 -11.84 3.91
C ALA A 15 0.36 -11.32 2.84
N LEU A 16 0.07 -12.11 1.81
CA LEU A 16 -0.92 -11.80 0.78
C LEU A 16 -2.29 -11.54 1.40
N VAL A 17 -2.75 -12.42 2.28
CA VAL A 17 -4.04 -12.28 2.97
C VAL A 17 -4.08 -10.97 3.76
N PHE A 18 -3.05 -10.63 4.52
CA PHE A 18 -3.02 -9.37 5.27
C PHE A 18 -3.03 -8.14 4.35
N LEU A 19 -2.29 -8.17 3.25
CA LEU A 19 -2.28 -7.08 2.27
C LEU A 19 -3.64 -6.91 1.58
N LEU A 20 -4.30 -8.01 1.23
CA LEU A 20 -5.64 -8.00 0.66
C LEU A 20 -6.69 -7.48 1.66
N LEU A 21 -6.65 -7.94 2.91
CA LEU A 21 -7.54 -7.44 3.96
C LEU A 21 -7.35 -5.94 4.19
N ASN A 22 -6.10 -5.47 4.20
CA ASN A 22 -5.79 -4.04 4.30
C ASN A 22 -6.34 -3.25 3.10
N ALA A 23 -6.12 -3.73 1.87
CA ALA A 23 -6.71 -3.12 0.68
C ALA A 23 -8.25 -3.09 0.76
N VAL A 24 -8.90 -4.18 1.18
CA VAL A 24 -10.37 -4.20 1.34
C VAL A 24 -10.84 -3.20 2.40
N ALA A 25 -10.15 -3.10 3.54
CA ALA A 25 -10.51 -2.18 4.62
C ALA A 25 -10.48 -0.71 4.16
N PHE A 26 -9.52 -0.36 3.30
CA PHE A 26 -9.36 1.01 2.81
C PHE A 26 -9.93 1.25 1.40
N ARG A 27 -10.65 0.29 0.81
CA ARG A 27 -11.19 0.39 -0.57
C ARG A 27 -12.01 1.64 -0.84
N ARG A 28 -12.76 2.12 0.16
CA ARG A 28 -13.61 3.32 0.05
C ARG A 28 -12.79 4.60 -0.21
N TYR A 29 -11.52 4.58 0.16
CA TYR A 29 -10.60 5.71 0.01
C TYR A 29 -9.73 5.61 -1.26
N ALA A 30 -9.81 4.48 -1.99
CA ALA A 30 -8.93 4.19 -3.12
C ALA A 30 -8.94 5.29 -4.20
N PHE A 31 -10.11 5.87 -4.46
CA PHE A 31 -10.31 6.85 -5.54
C PHE A 31 -10.81 8.23 -5.07
N SER A 32 -11.07 8.42 -3.76
CA SER A 32 -11.38 9.76 -3.23
C SER A 32 -10.13 10.64 -3.28
N TRP A 33 -10.28 11.91 -3.65
CA TRP A 33 -9.15 12.85 -3.80
C TRP A 33 -9.28 14.14 -2.98
N ASP A 34 -10.25 14.17 -2.07
CA ASP A 34 -10.57 15.35 -1.25
C ASP A 34 -9.35 15.80 -0.42
N ASP A 35 -9.33 17.07 0.00
CA ASP A 35 -8.34 17.65 0.91
C ASP A 35 -8.51 17.17 2.37
N ASP A 36 -9.01 15.95 2.56
CA ASP A 36 -9.10 15.28 3.85
C ASP A 36 -7.84 14.41 4.06
N PRO A 37 -7.08 14.62 5.16
CA PRO A 37 -5.98 13.76 5.54
C PRO A 37 -6.32 12.26 5.55
N LEU A 38 -7.51 11.91 6.04
CA LEU A 38 -7.93 10.50 6.17
C LEU A 38 -8.14 9.85 4.80
N ASN A 39 -8.71 10.58 3.85
CA ASN A 39 -8.92 10.08 2.49
C ASN A 39 -7.58 9.79 1.80
N ASN A 40 -6.62 10.70 1.97
CA ASN A 40 -5.28 10.56 1.39
C ASN A 40 -4.46 9.45 2.06
N LEU A 41 -4.44 9.38 3.39
CA LEU A 41 -3.77 8.31 4.13
C LEU A 41 -4.40 6.95 3.84
N GLY A 42 -5.72 6.85 3.92
CA GLY A 42 -6.46 5.61 3.65
C GLY A 42 -6.27 5.15 2.21
N GLY A 43 -6.36 6.05 1.24
CA GLY A 43 -6.07 5.74 -0.15
C GLY A 43 -4.62 5.32 -0.40
N GLY A 44 -3.66 5.96 0.28
CA GLY A 44 -2.27 5.55 0.25
C GLY A 44 -2.05 4.15 0.83
N MET A 45 -2.76 3.79 1.91
CA MET A 45 -2.77 2.44 2.48
C MET A 45 -3.36 1.42 1.50
N PHE A 46 -4.45 1.75 0.82
CA PHE A 46 -5.04 0.91 -0.22
C PHE A 46 -4.03 0.60 -1.32
N TRP A 47 -3.49 1.62 -1.98
CA TRP A 47 -2.64 1.44 -3.17
C TRP A 47 -1.31 0.76 -2.86
N MET A 48 -0.70 1.07 -1.71
CA MET A 48 0.51 0.34 -1.28
C MET A 48 0.21 -1.12 -0.96
N SER A 49 -0.92 -1.41 -0.32
CA SER A 49 -1.29 -2.80 0.01
C SER A 49 -1.63 -3.60 -1.25
N ALA A 50 -2.35 -2.99 -2.18
CA ALA A 50 -2.65 -3.59 -3.48
C ALA A 50 -1.37 -3.85 -4.31
N ALA A 51 -0.46 -2.88 -4.36
CA ALA A 51 0.84 -3.03 -5.02
C ALA A 51 1.66 -4.16 -4.40
N GLY A 52 1.72 -4.23 -3.06
CA GLY A 52 2.37 -5.30 -2.32
C GLY A 52 1.75 -6.67 -2.61
N ALA A 53 0.42 -6.76 -2.61
CA ALA A 53 -0.31 -8.00 -2.88
C ALA A 53 -0.01 -8.52 -4.30
N ILE A 54 -0.06 -7.65 -5.31
CA ILE A 54 0.24 -8.01 -6.70
C ILE A 54 1.70 -8.46 -6.84
N ARG A 55 2.65 -7.70 -6.26
CA ARG A 55 4.07 -8.04 -6.28
C ARG A 55 4.31 -9.43 -5.69
N LEU A 56 3.72 -9.68 -4.52
CA LEU A 56 3.94 -10.91 -3.77
C LEU A 56 3.29 -12.11 -4.46
N LEU A 57 2.08 -11.93 -5.01
CA LEU A 57 1.44 -12.94 -5.84
C LEU A 57 2.31 -13.30 -7.06
N TRP A 58 2.88 -12.30 -7.74
CA TRP A 58 3.68 -12.51 -8.94
C TRP A 58 5.04 -13.15 -8.67
N TRP A 59 5.83 -12.55 -7.78
CA TRP A 59 7.24 -12.92 -7.57
C TRP A 59 7.46 -14.05 -6.57
N ASP A 60 6.57 -14.21 -5.59
CA ASP A 60 6.76 -15.21 -4.52
C ASP A 60 5.89 -16.44 -4.76
N ILE A 61 4.65 -16.27 -5.21
CA ILE A 61 3.72 -17.39 -5.43
C ILE A 61 3.81 -17.90 -6.87
N LEU A 62 3.43 -17.10 -7.87
CA LEU A 62 3.35 -17.55 -9.26
C LEU A 62 4.71 -17.98 -9.83
N ARG A 63 5.80 -17.29 -9.46
CA ARG A 63 7.17 -17.72 -9.78
C ARG A 63 7.49 -19.10 -9.22
N ALA A 64 7.27 -19.32 -7.93
CA ALA A 64 7.59 -20.59 -7.29
C ALA A 64 6.78 -21.74 -7.91
N TRP A 65 5.49 -21.52 -8.15
CA TRP A 65 4.60 -22.49 -8.80
C TRP A 65 4.99 -22.77 -10.26
N SER A 66 5.29 -21.74 -11.05
CA SER A 66 5.66 -21.91 -12.46
C SER A 66 6.97 -22.67 -12.62
N ILE A 67 8.00 -22.36 -11.81
CA ILE A 67 9.27 -23.09 -11.81
C ILE A 67 9.06 -24.57 -11.43
N ALA A 68 8.18 -24.84 -10.44
CA ALA A 68 7.89 -26.20 -9.99
C ALA A 68 7.12 -27.03 -11.05
N LEU A 69 6.23 -26.40 -11.81
CA LEU A 69 5.42 -27.06 -12.84
C LEU A 69 6.19 -27.26 -14.15
N ASN A 70 6.86 -26.21 -14.62
CA ASN A 70 7.66 -26.24 -15.85
C ASN A 70 8.67 -25.08 -15.84
N PRO A 71 9.98 -25.34 -15.73
CA PRO A 71 10.99 -24.27 -15.68
C PRO A 71 10.93 -23.27 -16.85
N GLY A 72 10.60 -23.72 -18.06
CA GLY A 72 10.48 -22.85 -19.25
C GLY A 72 9.25 -21.94 -19.24
N LEU A 73 8.23 -22.27 -18.45
CA LEU A 73 7.05 -21.42 -18.28
C LEU A 73 7.42 -20.11 -17.58
N TRP A 74 8.29 -20.17 -16.58
CA TRP A 74 8.73 -18.96 -15.88
C TRP A 74 9.54 -18.03 -16.79
N GLU A 75 10.40 -18.57 -17.64
CA GLU A 75 11.17 -17.74 -18.60
C GLU A 75 10.24 -16.96 -19.53
N ALA A 76 9.19 -17.60 -20.07
CA ALA A 76 8.19 -16.95 -20.88
C ALA A 76 7.39 -15.88 -20.10
N LEU A 77 7.00 -16.17 -18.86
CA LEU A 77 6.27 -15.23 -18.00
C LEU A 77 7.14 -14.06 -17.53
N ASN A 78 8.44 -14.28 -17.30
CA ASN A 78 9.36 -13.28 -16.80
C ASN A 78 9.54 -12.12 -17.80
N MET A 79 9.42 -12.38 -19.11
CA MET A 79 9.38 -11.33 -20.13
C MET A 79 8.18 -10.39 -19.97
N LEU A 80 7.02 -10.92 -19.55
CA LEU A 80 5.84 -10.11 -19.19
C LEU A 80 6.01 -9.42 -17.82
N GLY A 81 6.89 -9.94 -16.96
CA GLY A 81 7.19 -9.44 -15.63
C GLY A 81 7.68 -7.99 -15.60
N VAL A 82 8.28 -7.49 -16.68
CA VAL A 82 8.69 -6.08 -16.79
C VAL A 82 7.47 -5.14 -16.78
N GLY A 83 6.42 -5.46 -17.55
CA GLY A 83 5.19 -4.65 -17.57
C GLY A 83 4.45 -4.68 -16.23
N ILE A 84 4.42 -5.85 -15.59
CA ILE A 84 3.80 -6.03 -14.27
C ILE A 84 4.58 -5.25 -13.19
N ASN A 85 5.90 -5.21 -13.29
CA ASN A 85 6.75 -4.38 -12.43
C ASN A 85 6.41 -2.90 -12.52
N VAL A 86 6.21 -2.38 -13.73
CA VAL A 86 5.83 -0.98 -13.93
C VAL A 86 4.50 -0.68 -13.23
N MET A 87 3.50 -1.55 -13.38
CA MET A 87 2.17 -1.32 -12.79
C MET A 87 2.19 -1.25 -11.27
N PHE A 88 2.82 -2.20 -10.56
CA PHE A 88 2.83 -2.13 -9.10
C PHE A 88 3.78 -1.04 -8.58
N ASN A 89 4.87 -0.70 -9.29
CA ASN A 89 5.72 0.44 -8.93
C ASN A 89 4.95 1.75 -9.06
N ALA A 90 4.17 1.92 -10.13
CA ALA A 90 3.28 3.08 -10.29
C ALA A 90 2.24 3.15 -9.16
N ALA A 91 1.61 2.02 -8.82
CA ALA A 91 0.68 1.94 -7.69
C ALA A 91 1.36 2.27 -6.34
N ALA A 92 2.60 1.81 -6.12
CA ALA A 92 3.38 2.10 -4.92
C ALA A 92 3.78 3.58 -4.83
N VAL A 93 4.23 4.17 -5.93
CA VAL A 93 4.55 5.61 -6.02
C VAL A 93 3.30 6.44 -5.78
N TYR A 94 2.18 6.09 -6.41
CA TYR A 94 0.90 6.77 -6.21
C TYR A 94 0.43 6.66 -4.75
N GLY A 95 0.49 5.45 -4.17
CA GLY A 95 0.16 5.24 -2.77
C GLY A 95 1.06 6.02 -1.81
N GLY A 96 2.37 6.06 -2.08
CA GLY A 96 3.35 6.84 -1.32
C GLY A 96 3.08 8.35 -1.40
N PHE A 97 2.81 8.87 -2.59
CA PHE A 97 2.42 10.26 -2.80
C PHE A 97 1.15 10.61 -1.99
N ARG A 98 0.13 9.75 -2.03
CA ARG A 98 -1.10 9.97 -1.25
C ARG A 98 -0.83 9.96 0.25
N LYS A 99 0.05 9.08 0.75
CA LYS A 99 0.47 9.12 2.16
C LYS A 99 1.16 10.44 2.52
N LEU A 100 2.10 10.89 1.69
CA LEU A 100 2.78 12.18 1.90
C LEU A 100 1.80 13.34 1.87
N ARG A 101 0.84 13.36 0.95
CA ARG A 101 -0.24 14.37 0.92
C ARG A 101 -1.11 14.32 2.16
N GLY A 102 -1.50 13.13 2.59
CA GLY A 102 -2.24 12.95 3.84
C GLY A 102 -1.47 13.49 5.04
N PHE A 103 -0.17 13.21 5.12
CA PHE A 103 0.71 13.77 6.13
C PHE A 103 0.80 15.29 6.04
N TRP A 104 0.96 15.86 4.85
CA TRP A 104 1.07 17.31 4.64
C TRP A 104 -0.21 18.05 5.03
N LEU A 105 -1.38 17.47 4.72
CA LEU A 105 -2.67 18.04 5.11
C LEU A 105 -2.89 18.08 6.63
N MET A 106 -2.22 17.21 7.40
CA MET A 106 -2.26 17.25 8.87
C MET A 106 -1.37 18.34 9.48
N ILE A 107 -0.50 18.97 8.70
CA ILE A 107 0.33 20.09 9.18
C ILE A 107 -0.56 21.33 9.30
N PRO A 108 -0.53 22.06 10.43
CA PRO A 108 -1.23 23.34 10.59
C PRO A 108 -0.90 24.29 9.45
N LEU A 109 -1.88 25.08 8.99
CA LEU A 109 -1.74 25.91 7.79
C LEU A 109 -0.55 26.87 7.91
N GLU A 110 -0.34 27.46 9.10
CA GLU A 110 0.77 28.37 9.38
C GLU A 110 2.16 27.73 9.18
N ASN A 111 2.28 26.42 9.35
CA ASN A 111 3.56 25.71 9.32
C ASN A 111 3.81 25.00 7.98
N ARG A 112 2.86 25.00 7.04
CA ARG A 112 3.00 24.26 5.77
C ARG A 112 4.09 24.82 4.85
N GLY A 113 4.43 26.10 4.99
CA GLY A 113 5.49 26.75 4.20
C GLY A 113 6.88 26.16 4.45
N ASP A 114 7.14 25.73 5.69
CA ASP A 114 8.45 25.21 6.10
C ASP A 114 8.61 23.70 5.84
N TYR A 115 7.50 23.02 5.51
CA TYR A 115 7.46 21.57 5.34
C TYR A 115 6.90 21.23 3.94
N PRO A 116 7.76 21.16 2.90
CA PRO A 116 7.34 20.67 1.60
C PRO A 116 6.81 19.23 1.70
N LEU A 117 6.01 18.83 0.72
CA LEU A 117 5.31 17.54 0.70
C LEU A 117 6.22 16.33 1.02
N LEU A 118 7.45 16.31 0.50
CA LEU A 118 8.42 15.24 0.73
C LEU A 118 8.89 15.15 2.20
N LEU A 119 8.88 16.27 2.93
CA LEU A 119 9.29 16.34 4.34
C LEU A 119 8.09 16.23 5.29
N ALA A 120 6.87 16.13 4.78
CA ALA A 120 5.66 16.18 5.58
C ALA A 120 5.54 15.05 6.63
N ALA A 121 6.14 13.89 6.34
CA ALA A 121 6.19 12.76 7.27
C ALA A 121 7.04 13.04 8.52
N PHE A 122 8.01 13.96 8.42
CA PHE A 122 8.93 14.32 9.50
C PHE A 122 8.47 15.52 10.34
N TYR A 123 7.34 16.14 9.99
CA TYR A 123 6.77 17.21 10.80
C TYR A 123 6.56 16.69 12.23
N PRO A 124 7.13 17.34 13.26
CA PRO A 124 7.02 16.90 14.64
C PRO A 124 5.58 17.03 15.12
N ARG A 125 4.86 15.92 15.10
CA ARG A 125 3.47 15.85 15.57
C ARG A 125 3.49 15.46 17.03
N ARG A 126 2.79 16.22 17.87
CA ARG A 126 2.30 15.64 19.12
C ARG A 126 1.28 14.59 18.73
N LEU A 127 1.61 13.31 18.89
CA LEU A 127 0.65 12.21 18.85
C LEU A 127 -0.29 12.37 20.05
N SER A 128 -1.23 13.29 19.95
CA SER A 128 -2.36 13.29 20.86
C SER A 128 -3.24 12.12 20.44
N LEU A 129 -3.20 11.02 21.19
CA LEU A 129 -4.19 9.93 21.11
C LEU A 129 -5.62 10.43 21.41
N TRP A 130 -5.75 11.70 21.81
CA TRP A 130 -6.96 12.40 22.19
C TRP A 130 -7.26 13.46 21.11
N PRO A 131 -8.11 13.18 20.09
CA PRO A 131 -9.48 12.74 20.30
C PRO A 131 -9.96 11.71 19.25
N LEU A 132 -9.27 10.57 19.07
CA LEU A 132 -9.79 9.49 18.21
C LEU A 132 -11.11 8.88 18.75
N TRP A 133 -11.50 9.22 19.98
CA TRP A 133 -12.78 8.86 20.60
C TRP A 133 -13.95 9.83 20.32
N ARG A 134 -13.71 11.00 19.73
CA ARG A 134 -14.79 11.92 19.32
C ARG A 134 -15.04 11.80 17.81
N TRP A 135 -15.43 10.62 17.37
CA TRP A 135 -16.08 10.50 16.07
C TRP A 135 -17.42 11.25 16.14
N PRO A 136 -17.68 12.28 15.29
CA PRO A 136 -18.97 12.94 15.29
C PRO A 136 -19.99 11.95 14.74
N SER A 137 -20.91 11.48 15.59
CA SER A 137 -22.10 10.71 15.20
C SER A 137 -23.08 11.49 14.32
N ASP A 138 -22.82 12.77 14.06
CA ASP A 138 -23.83 13.72 13.57
C ASP A 138 -23.71 14.06 12.07
N ARG A 139 -23.14 13.19 11.24
CA ARG A 139 -23.30 13.30 9.77
C ARG A 139 -24.53 12.54 9.25
N ARG A 140 -25.65 12.67 9.95
CA ARG A 140 -26.99 12.37 9.41
C ARG A 140 -27.84 13.63 9.49
N LYS A 141 -27.81 14.42 8.42
CA LYS A 141 -28.90 15.28 7.96
C LYS A 141 -28.98 15.14 6.46
#